data_AF-A0A2V8UT59-F1
#
_entry.id   AF-A0A2V8UT59-F1
#
_cell.length_a   1.000
_cell.length_b   1.000
_cell.length_c   1.000
_cell.angle_alpha   90.00
_cell.angle_beta   90.00
_cell.angle_gamma   90.00
#
_symmetry.space_group_name_H-M   'P 1'
#
loop_
_entity.id
_entity.type
_entity.pdbx_description
1 polymer ?
#
loop_
_entity_poly.entity_id
_entity_poly.type
_entity_poly.pdbx_seq_one_letter_code
_entity_poly.pdbx_strand_id
1 'polypeptide(L)'
;MKLAEIDIHRVAEVLENLEIEPVNSGVCGGEWLASPSGGEIESINPADGSVIAKVQLAGPREYDQVITKAQSAFHGWRMTPAPQRGEIVREIGNELRLHKADLGALVSIEMGKILAEGLGEVQEMIDMADFSVGLSRQLYGLTMYSERPAHRMYEQWHPLGVVGVISAFNFPVAVWSWNALIAA
;
A
#
# COMPACT_ATOMS: atom_id res chain seq x y z
N MET A 1 -13.22 -10.34 31.29
CA MET A 1 -12.33 -9.90 30.21
C MET A 1 -12.96 -8.64 29.62
N LYS A 2 -12.52 -7.45 30.04
CA LYS A 2 -13.11 -6.19 29.57
C LYS A 2 -12.60 -5.94 28.15
N LEU A 3 -13.53 -5.80 27.20
CA LEU A 3 -13.26 -5.20 25.89
C LEU A 3 -12.55 -3.87 26.18
N ALA A 4 -11.38 -3.65 25.57
CA ALA A 4 -10.74 -2.35 25.63
C ALA A 4 -11.70 -1.38 24.94
N GLU A 5 -12.40 -0.55 25.72
CA GLU A 5 -13.17 0.57 25.20
C GLU A 5 -12.20 1.42 24.36
N ILE A 6 -12.43 1.46 23.05
CA ILE A 6 -11.79 2.46 22.19
C ILE A 6 -12.43 3.78 22.60
N ASP A 7 -11.69 4.56 23.36
CA ASP A 7 -12.08 5.90 23.80
C ASP A 7 -12.36 6.77 22.56
N ILE A 8 -13.51 7.45 22.51
CA ILE A 8 -13.87 8.38 21.43
C ILE A 8 -12.81 9.47 21.25
N HIS A 9 -12.18 9.91 22.34
CA HIS A 9 -11.08 10.87 22.28
C HIS A 9 -9.88 10.34 21.49
N ARG A 10 -9.67 9.01 21.51
CA ARG A 10 -8.61 8.34 20.77
C ARG A 10 -8.91 8.21 19.28
N VAL A 11 -10.18 8.14 18.87
CA VAL A 11 -10.54 8.09 17.44
C VAL A 11 -10.21 9.43 16.77
N ALA A 12 -10.64 10.54 17.37
CA ALA A 12 -10.36 11.88 16.82
C ALA A 12 -8.85 12.16 16.72
N GLU A 13 -8.08 11.78 17.74
CA GLU A 13 -6.61 11.91 17.73
C GLU A 13 -5.96 11.08 16.61
N VAL A 14 -6.39 9.83 16.41
CA VAL A 14 -5.87 8.98 15.32
C VAL A 14 -6.18 9.58 13.95
N LEU A 15 -7.39 10.11 13.73
CA LEU A 15 -7.74 10.74 12.47
C LEU A 15 -6.94 12.03 12.23
N GLU A 16 -6.73 12.85 13.26
CA GLU A 16 -5.92 14.07 13.19
C GLU A 16 -4.44 13.74 12.87
N ASN A 17 -3.85 12.76 13.58
CA ASN A 17 -2.47 12.32 13.36
C ASN A 17 -2.22 11.75 11.97
N LEU A 18 -3.26 11.18 11.34
CA LEU A 18 -3.21 10.61 9.98
C LEU A 18 -3.74 11.59 8.92
N GLU A 19 -4.04 12.83 9.29
CA GLU A 19 -4.55 13.87 8.39
C GLU A 19 -5.84 13.46 7.66
N ILE A 20 -6.70 12.67 8.31
CA ILE A 20 -7.98 12.23 7.77
C ILE A 20 -9.04 13.31 8.02
N GLU A 21 -9.57 13.87 6.93
CA GLU A 21 -10.64 14.86 6.96
C GLU A 21 -12.03 14.20 7.05
N PRO A 22 -13.12 14.96 7.32
CA PRO A 22 -14.48 14.40 7.29
C PRO A 22 -14.88 13.81 5.94
N VAL A 23 -14.32 14.32 4.84
CA VAL A 23 -14.52 13.83 3.47
C VAL A 23 -13.16 13.75 2.77
N ASN A 24 -12.74 12.56 2.37
CA ASN A 24 -11.42 12.30 1.79
C ASN A 24 -11.54 11.87 0.33
N SER A 25 -10.56 12.22 -0.50
CA SER A 25 -10.48 11.64 -1.84
C SER A 25 -10.03 10.19 -1.78
N GLY A 26 -10.76 9.28 -2.41
CA GLY A 26 -10.36 7.89 -2.59
C GLY A 26 -9.46 7.65 -3.81
N VAL A 27 -8.96 8.72 -4.46
CA VAL A 27 -8.23 8.62 -5.73
C VAL A 27 -6.96 9.45 -5.71
N CYS A 28 -5.82 8.77 -5.85
CA CYS A 28 -4.51 9.39 -5.96
C CYS A 28 -3.76 8.87 -7.20
N GLY A 29 -3.24 9.80 -8.00
CA GLY A 29 -2.35 9.51 -9.12
C GLY A 29 -1.00 10.20 -8.97
N GLY A 30 -0.53 10.43 -7.74
CA GLY A 30 0.61 11.29 -7.41
C GLY A 30 0.21 12.59 -6.71
N GLU A 31 -1.05 13.01 -6.90
CA GLU A 31 -1.76 13.98 -6.06
C GLU A 31 -3.19 13.46 -5.87
N TRP A 32 -3.83 13.82 -4.76
CA TRP A 32 -5.23 13.52 -4.50
C TRP A 32 -6.14 14.29 -5.47
N LEU A 33 -7.09 13.60 -6.10
CA LEU A 33 -8.07 14.29 -6.96
C LEU A 33 -9.17 14.90 -6.08
N ALA A 34 -9.36 16.22 -6.18
CA ALA A 34 -10.21 16.97 -5.27
C ALA A 34 -11.73 16.70 -5.40
N SER A 35 -12.20 16.19 -6.54
CA SER A 35 -13.64 15.89 -6.73
C SER A 35 -13.85 14.72 -7.69
N PRO A 36 -13.57 13.48 -7.27
CA PRO A 36 -13.86 12.27 -8.02
C PRO A 36 -15.36 12.13 -8.33
N SER A 37 -15.69 11.53 -9.47
CA SER A 37 -17.09 11.47 -9.96
C SER A 37 -17.86 10.22 -9.51
N GLY A 38 -17.24 9.31 -8.76
CA GLY A 38 -17.81 8.00 -8.38
C GLY A 38 -18.78 8.02 -7.21
N GLY A 39 -19.14 9.21 -6.70
CA GLY A 39 -19.98 9.36 -5.50
C GLY A 39 -19.17 9.23 -4.22
N GLU A 40 -19.86 8.99 -3.11
CA GLU A 40 -19.28 8.93 -1.76
C GLU A 40 -19.75 7.68 -1.02
N ILE A 41 -18.88 7.14 -0.18
CA ILE A 41 -19.23 6.11 0.80
C ILE A 41 -18.92 6.59 2.21
N GLU A 42 -19.72 6.14 3.16
CA GLU A 42 -19.47 6.32 4.60
C GLU A 42 -18.70 5.11 5.11
N SER A 43 -17.55 5.36 5.75
CA SER A 43 -16.83 4.36 6.52
C SER A 43 -17.43 4.29 7.92
N ILE A 44 -17.89 3.10 8.32
CA ILE A 44 -18.68 2.89 9.53
C ILE A 44 -17.86 2.07 10.51
N ASN A 45 -17.80 2.53 11.76
CA ASN A 45 -17.20 1.78 12.85
C ASN A 45 -18.09 0.57 13.18
N PRO A 46 -17.64 -0.67 12.99
CA PRO A 46 -18.46 -1.86 13.24
C PRO A 46 -18.74 -2.10 14.74
N ALA A 47 -18.01 -1.44 15.66
CA ALA A 47 -18.20 -1.62 17.10
C ALA A 47 -19.46 -0.91 17.63
N ASP A 48 -19.84 0.24 17.04
CA ASP A 48 -20.94 1.08 17.53
C ASP A 48 -21.87 1.63 16.42
N GLY A 49 -21.53 1.45 15.15
CA GLY A 49 -22.29 1.94 14.00
C GLY A 49 -22.10 3.43 13.71
N SER A 50 -21.17 4.11 14.38
CA SER A 50 -20.85 5.52 14.11
C SER A 50 -20.13 5.69 12.76
N VAL A 51 -20.30 6.85 12.13
CA VAL A 51 -19.55 7.21 10.92
C VAL A 51 -18.16 7.70 11.32
N ILE A 52 -17.12 7.10 10.75
CA ILE A 52 -15.72 7.49 10.96
C ILE A 52 -15.39 8.71 10.08
N ALA A 53 -15.53 8.54 8.76
CA ALA A 53 -15.32 9.57 7.74
C ALA A 53 -16.00 9.15 6.42
N LYS A 54 -15.97 10.02 5.42
CA LYS A 54 -16.43 9.72 4.05
C LYS A 54 -15.27 9.62 3.07
N VAL A 55 -15.46 8.82 2.02
CA VAL A 55 -14.51 8.68 0.92
C VAL A 55 -15.21 8.93 -0.41
N GLN A 56 -14.68 9.87 -1.20
CA GLN A 56 -15.10 10.14 -2.58
C GLN A 56 -14.48 9.12 -3.53
N LEU A 57 -15.31 8.34 -4.23
CA LEU A 57 -14.88 7.22 -5.04
C LEU A 57 -14.48 7.63 -6.46
N ALA A 58 -13.57 6.86 -7.06
CA ALA A 58 -13.25 7.00 -8.49
C ALA A 58 -14.46 6.64 -9.36
N GLY A 59 -14.76 7.49 -10.35
CA GLY A 59 -15.54 7.09 -11.51
C GLY A 59 -14.64 6.52 -12.62
N PRO A 60 -15.22 6.02 -13.73
CA PRO A 60 -14.46 5.49 -14.87
C PRO A 60 -13.42 6.49 -15.42
N ARG A 61 -13.76 7.78 -15.43
CA ARG A 61 -12.85 8.84 -15.89
C ARG A 61 -11.61 8.97 -15.02
N GLU A 62 -11.78 8.96 -13.69
CA GLU A 62 -10.65 9.08 -12.77
C GLU A 62 -9.78 7.81 -12.80
N TYR A 63 -10.38 6.64 -12.96
CA TYR A 63 -9.65 5.40 -13.23
C TYR A 63 -8.75 5.51 -14.47
N ASP A 64 -9.32 5.96 -15.60
CA ASP A 64 -8.58 6.13 -16.86
C ASP A 64 -7.43 7.16 -16.71
N GLN A 65 -7.64 8.22 -15.93
CA GLN A 65 -6.61 9.21 -15.61
C GLN A 65 -5.46 8.59 -14.80
N VAL A 66 -5.77 7.85 -13.74
CA VAL A 66 -4.77 7.21 -12.87
C VAL A 66 -3.97 6.16 -13.65
N ILE A 67 -4.63 5.29 -14.41
CA ILE A 67 -3.94 4.22 -15.15
C ILE A 67 -3.05 4.79 -16.26
N THR A 68 -3.49 5.84 -16.95
CA THR A 68 -2.67 6.52 -17.98
C THR A 68 -1.41 7.13 -17.34
N LYS A 69 -1.55 7.76 -16.18
CA LYS A 69 -0.40 8.35 -15.46
C LYS A 69 0.55 7.27 -14.94
N ALA A 70 0.03 6.16 -14.41
CA ALA A 70 0.83 5.02 -13.97
C ALA A 70 1.62 4.37 -15.12
N GLN A 71 0.99 4.18 -16.28
CA GLN A 71 1.65 3.68 -17.49
C GLN A 71 2.78 4.61 -17.96
N SER A 72 2.54 5.93 -17.95
CA SER A 72 3.55 6.93 -18.27
C SER A 72 4.74 6.87 -17.29
N ALA A 73 4.46 6.84 -15.98
CA ALA A 73 5.50 6.75 -14.94
C ALA A 73 6.32 5.45 -15.02
N PHE A 74 5.68 4.34 -15.40
CA PHE A 74 6.35 3.03 -15.52
C PHE A 74 7.53 3.06 -16.50
N HIS A 75 7.48 3.87 -17.56
CA HIS A 75 8.59 4.00 -18.51
C HIS A 75 9.88 4.49 -17.86
N GLY A 76 9.79 5.43 -16.92
CA GLY A 76 10.93 5.87 -16.10
C GLY A 76 11.26 4.86 -15.00
N TRP A 77 10.23 4.42 -14.27
CA TRP A 77 10.37 3.53 -13.11
C TRP A 77 11.09 2.21 -13.44
N ARG A 78 10.77 1.58 -14.57
CA ARG A 78 11.41 0.32 -14.99
C ARG A 78 12.91 0.46 -15.27
N MET A 79 13.39 1.68 -15.51
CA MET A 79 14.79 1.98 -15.77
C MET A 79 15.57 2.30 -14.49
N THR A 80 14.88 2.55 -13.38
CA THR A 80 15.49 2.73 -12.06
C THR A 80 16.12 1.40 -11.60
N PRO A 81 17.42 1.38 -11.23
CA PRO A 81 18.07 0.16 -10.73
C PRO A 81 17.32 -0.45 -9.56
N ALA A 82 17.19 -1.79 -9.54
CA ALA A 82 16.43 -2.48 -8.50
C ALA A 82 16.84 -2.09 -7.06
N PRO A 83 18.13 -1.96 -6.70
CA PRO A 83 18.51 -1.49 -5.38
C PRO A 83 18.06 -0.06 -5.02
N GLN A 84 17.91 0.83 -6.01
CA GLN A 84 17.38 2.18 -5.78
C GLN A 84 15.85 2.15 -5.58
N ARG A 85 15.14 1.26 -6.27
CA ARG A 85 13.71 1.02 -5.97
C ARG A 85 13.51 0.44 -4.58
N GLY A 86 14.40 -0.47 -4.17
CA GLY A 86 14.48 -0.98 -2.81
C GLY A 86 14.69 0.12 -1.76
N GLU A 87 15.46 1.17 -2.06
CA GLU A 87 15.62 2.31 -1.14
C GLU A 87 14.30 3.06 -0.92
N ILE A 88 13.50 3.25 -1.96
CA ILE A 88 12.17 3.86 -1.83
C ILE A 88 11.25 2.98 -0.97
N VAL A 89 11.31 1.66 -1.14
CA VAL A 89 10.59 0.71 -0.28
C VAL A 89 11.07 0.78 1.17
N ARG A 90 12.37 0.96 1.41
CA ARG A 90 12.93 1.17 2.76
C ARG A 90 12.37 2.43 3.40
N GLU A 91 12.26 3.52 2.65
CA GLU A 91 11.68 4.78 3.13
C GLU A 91 10.21 4.60 3.51
N ILE A 92 9.41 3.92 2.67
CA ILE A 92 8.02 3.53 3.00
C ILE A 92 7.98 2.74 4.31
N GLY A 93 8.86 1.76 4.49
CA GLY A 93 8.96 0.99 5.73
C GLY A 93 9.27 1.85 6.97
N ASN A 94 10.03 2.94 6.83
CA ASN A 94 10.30 3.86 7.95
C ASN A 94 9.06 4.70 8.28
N GLU A 95 8.36 5.23 7.29
CA GLU A 95 7.12 5.97 7.51
C GLU A 95 6.06 5.09 8.19
N LEU A 96 5.94 3.83 7.76
CA LEU A 96 5.06 2.86 8.42
C LEU A 96 5.45 2.62 9.89
N ARG A 97 6.75 2.61 10.23
CA ARG A 97 7.20 2.49 11.63
C ARG A 97 6.84 3.72 12.45
N LEU A 98 7.00 4.91 11.88
CA LEU A 98 6.66 6.18 12.54
C LEU A 98 5.17 6.22 12.87
N HIS A 99 4.31 5.80 11.95
CA HIS A 99 2.84 5.86 12.09
C HIS A 99 2.21 4.54 12.55
N LYS A 100 2.99 3.56 12.99
CA LYS A 100 2.49 2.21 13.30
C LYS A 100 1.33 2.21 14.29
N ALA A 101 1.43 3.03 15.34
CA ALA A 101 0.43 3.09 16.40
C ALA A 101 -0.92 3.58 15.87
N ASP A 102 -0.91 4.67 15.12
CA ASP A 102 -2.12 5.29 14.56
C ASP A 102 -2.72 4.44 13.45
N LEU A 103 -1.90 3.91 12.53
CA LEU A 103 -2.35 3.00 11.47
C LEU A 103 -2.97 1.72 12.04
N GLY A 104 -2.34 1.11 13.04
CA GLY A 104 -2.87 -0.09 13.68
C GLY A 104 -4.18 0.18 14.44
N ALA A 105 -4.31 1.36 15.03
CA ALA A 105 -5.57 1.81 15.62
C ALA A 105 -6.65 2.03 14.56
N LEU A 106 -6.34 2.67 13.43
CA LEU A 106 -7.28 2.87 12.33
C LEU A 106 -7.80 1.55 11.77
N VAL A 107 -6.92 0.56 11.56
CA VAL A 107 -7.33 -0.80 11.15
C VAL A 107 -8.29 -1.41 12.17
N SER A 108 -8.04 -1.22 13.47
CA SER A 108 -8.93 -1.71 14.52
C SER A 108 -10.29 -0.99 14.51
N ILE A 109 -10.29 0.34 14.34
CA ILE A 109 -11.49 1.19 14.31
C ILE A 109 -12.37 0.89 13.11
N GLU A 110 -11.79 0.77 11.91
CA GLU A 110 -12.55 0.64 10.67
C GLU A 110 -12.91 -0.82 10.34
N MET A 111 -11.98 -1.77 10.52
CA MET A 111 -12.25 -3.19 10.21
C MET A 111 -12.93 -3.92 11.37
N GLY A 112 -12.68 -3.49 12.62
CA GLY A 112 -13.27 -4.07 13.83
C GLY A 112 -12.46 -5.19 14.49
N LYS A 113 -11.22 -5.44 14.05
CA LYS A 113 -10.32 -6.37 14.74
C LYS A 113 -9.74 -5.77 16.01
N ILE A 114 -9.23 -6.62 16.91
CA ILE A 114 -8.60 -6.13 18.14
C ILE A 114 -7.32 -5.33 17.82
N LEU A 115 -7.02 -4.32 18.64
CA LEU A 115 -5.87 -3.43 18.42
C LEU A 115 -4.54 -4.18 18.24
N ALA A 116 -4.33 -5.28 18.97
CA ALA A 116 -3.13 -6.10 18.83
C ALA A 116 -2.98 -6.69 17.42
N GLU A 117 -4.09 -7.09 16.79
CA GLU A 117 -4.09 -7.58 15.41
C GLU A 117 -3.89 -6.45 14.41
N GLY A 118 -4.48 -5.27 14.63
CA GLY A 118 -4.23 -4.08 13.80
C GLY A 118 -2.75 -3.66 13.82
N LEU A 119 -2.14 -3.60 15.00
CA LEU A 119 -0.70 -3.33 15.18
C LEU A 119 0.17 -4.43 14.56
N GLY A 120 -0.28 -5.69 14.63
CA GLY A 120 0.38 -6.83 14.00
C GLY A 120 0.35 -6.72 12.48
N GLU A 121 -0.80 -6.35 11.91
CA GLU A 121 -0.95 -6.21 10.46
C GLU A 121 -0.04 -5.10 9.89
N VAL A 122 0.06 -3.95 10.58
CA VAL A 122 1.01 -2.90 10.17
C VAL A 122 2.46 -3.34 10.36
N GLN A 123 2.75 -4.18 11.36
CA GLN A 123 4.08 -4.79 11.49
C GLN A 123 4.41 -5.69 10.29
N GLU A 124 3.45 -6.45 9.77
CA GLU A 124 3.68 -7.27 8.57
C GLU A 124 4.02 -6.41 7.35
N MET A 125 3.44 -5.21 7.23
CA MET A 125 3.83 -4.25 6.16
C MET A 125 5.28 -3.79 6.31
N ILE A 126 5.70 -3.47 7.54
CA ILE A 126 7.06 -3.04 7.86
C ILE A 126 8.06 -4.16 7.56
N ASP A 127 7.76 -5.38 8.00
CA ASP A 127 8.62 -6.54 7.79
C ASP A 127 8.73 -6.89 6.29
N MET A 128 7.63 -6.72 5.54
CA MET A 128 7.62 -6.89 4.10
C MET A 128 8.49 -5.83 3.39
N ALA A 129 8.46 -4.57 3.86
CA ALA A 129 9.35 -3.54 3.32
C ALA A 129 10.83 -3.94 3.49
N ASP A 130 11.22 -4.37 4.69
CA ASP A 130 12.59 -4.82 4.96
C ASP A 130 12.99 -6.03 4.11
N PHE A 131 12.08 -6.98 3.96
CA PHE A 131 12.30 -8.15 3.12
C PHE A 131 12.51 -7.77 1.65
N SER A 132 11.66 -6.88 1.12
CA SER A 132 11.77 -6.35 -0.24
C SER A 132 13.08 -5.61 -0.50
N VAL A 133 13.63 -4.89 0.49
CA VAL A 133 14.95 -4.24 0.37
C VAL A 133 16.03 -5.28 0.10
N GLY A 134 16.02 -6.41 0.81
CA GLY A 134 16.92 -7.53 0.55
C GLY A 134 16.74 -8.10 -0.86
N LEU A 135 15.50 -8.38 -1.25
CA LEU A 135 15.16 -8.92 -2.57
C LEU A 135 15.58 -8.00 -3.73
N SER A 136 15.54 -6.68 -3.55
CA SER A 136 15.96 -5.70 -4.56
C SER A 136 17.41 -5.88 -5.02
N ARG A 137 18.23 -6.55 -4.20
CA ARG A 137 19.64 -6.89 -4.49
C ARG A 137 19.82 -8.33 -4.98
N GLN A 138 18.73 -9.10 -5.07
CA GLN A 138 18.72 -10.53 -5.40
C GLN A 138 17.92 -10.86 -6.66
N LEU A 139 17.52 -9.85 -7.45
CA LEU A 139 16.87 -10.03 -8.76
C LEU A 139 17.87 -10.46 -9.86
N TYR A 140 18.70 -11.47 -9.58
CA TYR A 140 19.66 -12.03 -10.53
C TYR A 140 19.06 -13.17 -11.37
N GLY A 141 19.58 -13.35 -12.58
CA GLY A 141 19.31 -14.53 -13.41
C GLY A 141 20.50 -15.50 -13.41
N LEU A 142 20.29 -16.69 -13.95
CA LEU A 142 21.36 -17.68 -14.11
C LEU A 142 22.22 -17.39 -15.35
N THR A 143 23.50 -17.74 -15.28
CA THR A 143 24.38 -17.81 -16.47
C THR A 143 24.73 -19.27 -16.71
N MET A 144 24.59 -19.72 -17.96
CA MET A 144 24.79 -21.12 -18.35
C MET A 144 25.66 -21.20 -19.61
N TYR A 145 26.30 -22.35 -19.79
CA TYR A 145 27.07 -22.62 -21.00
C TYR A 145 26.11 -22.88 -22.18
N SER A 146 26.40 -22.26 -23.33
CA SER A 146 25.74 -22.61 -24.57
C SER A 146 26.42 -23.85 -25.17
N GLU A 147 25.64 -24.75 -25.75
CA GLU A 147 26.16 -25.83 -26.60
C GLU A 147 26.79 -25.31 -27.91
N ARG A 148 26.47 -24.07 -28.29
CA ARG A 148 26.92 -23.45 -29.54
C ARG A 148 28.25 -22.72 -29.31
N PRO A 149 29.28 -22.94 -30.14
CA PRO A 149 30.53 -22.19 -30.05
C PRO A 149 30.30 -20.66 -30.14
N ALA A 150 31.05 -19.90 -29.35
CA ALA A 150 30.99 -18.43 -29.29
C ALA A 150 29.60 -17.84 -28.96
N HIS A 151 28.76 -18.58 -28.22
CA HIS A 151 27.48 -18.09 -27.71
C HIS A 151 27.46 -18.00 -26.19
N ARG A 152 26.82 -16.95 -25.66
CA ARG A 152 26.56 -16.77 -24.22
C ARG A 152 25.07 -16.94 -23.96
N MET A 153 24.73 -17.73 -22.93
CA MET A 153 23.36 -17.92 -22.47
C MET A 153 23.22 -17.38 -21.04
N TYR A 154 22.19 -16.58 -20.80
CA TYR A 154 21.84 -16.07 -19.49
C TYR A 154 20.34 -15.80 -19.39
N GLU A 155 19.82 -15.84 -18.18
CA GLU A 155 18.45 -15.46 -17.87
C GLU A 155 18.38 -14.00 -17.46
N GLN A 156 17.29 -13.33 -17.83
CA GLN A 156 17.04 -11.95 -17.48
C GLN A 156 15.58 -11.77 -17.06
N TRP A 157 15.39 -11.15 -15.91
CA TRP A 157 14.09 -10.74 -15.41
C TRP A 157 13.83 -9.28 -15.79
N HIS A 158 12.61 -9.01 -16.27
CA HIS A 158 12.15 -7.67 -16.59
C HIS A 158 10.83 -7.37 -15.87
N PRO A 159 10.62 -6.13 -15.40
CA PRO A 159 9.34 -5.72 -14.84
C PRO A 159 8.21 -5.90 -15.87
N LEU A 160 7.07 -6.46 -15.43
CA LEU A 160 5.92 -6.73 -16.31
C LEU A 160 5.20 -5.46 -16.77
N GLY A 161 5.04 -4.48 -15.88
CA GLY A 161 4.19 -3.33 -16.11
C GLY A 161 3.55 -2.82 -14.83
N VAL A 162 2.41 -2.14 -14.99
CA VAL A 162 1.54 -1.75 -13.88
C VAL A 162 0.86 -3.01 -13.33
N VAL A 163 0.90 -3.19 -12.01
CA VAL A 163 0.25 -4.29 -11.30
C VAL A 163 -1.00 -3.77 -10.59
N GLY A 164 -2.16 -4.33 -10.90
CA GLY A 164 -3.39 -4.05 -10.17
C GLY A 164 -3.51 -4.92 -8.92
N VAL A 165 -3.74 -4.31 -7.76
CA VAL A 165 -3.91 -5.00 -6.48
C VAL A 165 -5.32 -4.75 -5.97
N ILE A 166 -6.14 -5.81 -5.90
CA ILE A 166 -7.50 -5.77 -5.37
C ILE A 166 -7.49 -6.56 -4.06
N SER A 167 -7.59 -5.88 -2.92
CA SER A 167 -7.55 -6.47 -1.58
C SER A 167 -8.94 -6.77 -1.02
N ALA A 168 -9.00 -7.64 -0.01
CA ALA A 168 -10.20 -7.91 0.76
C ALA A 168 -10.28 -7.02 2.01
N PHE A 169 -11.48 -6.88 2.58
CA PHE A 169 -11.71 -6.01 3.74
C PHE A 169 -11.02 -6.47 5.03
N ASN A 170 -10.74 -7.77 5.18
CA ASN A 170 -10.33 -8.34 6.46
C ASN A 170 -8.82 -8.17 6.76
N PHE A 171 -8.01 -7.90 5.74
CA PHE A 171 -6.60 -7.51 5.86
C PHE A 171 -6.35 -6.31 4.92
N PRO A 172 -6.90 -5.14 5.29
CA PRO A 172 -6.98 -4.00 4.39
C PRO A 172 -5.59 -3.44 4.02
N VAL A 173 -4.57 -3.65 4.86
CA VAL A 173 -3.24 -3.06 4.66
C VAL A 173 -2.15 -4.11 4.40
N ALA A 174 -2.22 -5.30 5.01
CA ALA A 174 -1.21 -6.34 4.81
C ALA A 174 -1.23 -6.88 3.38
N VAL A 175 -2.38 -7.29 2.85
CA VAL A 175 -2.50 -7.85 1.50
C VAL A 175 -2.02 -6.85 0.44
N TRP A 176 -2.33 -5.57 0.62
CA TRP A 176 -1.81 -4.51 -0.22
C TRP A 176 -0.27 -4.46 -0.15
N SER A 177 0.31 -4.39 1.05
CA SER A 177 1.76 -4.25 1.22
C SER A 177 2.55 -5.44 0.67
N TRP A 178 2.06 -6.67 0.87
CA TRP A 178 2.68 -7.90 0.36
C TRP A 178 2.83 -7.90 -1.16
N ASN A 179 1.88 -7.29 -1.86
CA ASN A 179 1.91 -7.19 -3.31
C ASN A 179 2.67 -5.93 -3.78
N ALA A 180 2.32 -4.77 -3.22
CA ALA A 180 2.84 -3.48 -3.66
C ALA A 180 4.35 -3.34 -3.45
N LEU A 181 4.86 -3.78 -2.28
CA LEU A 181 6.27 -3.63 -1.94
C LEU A 181 7.18 -4.62 -2.68
N ILE A 182 6.63 -5.71 -3.23
CA ILE A 182 7.36 -6.65 -4.10
C ILE A 182 7.28 -6.20 -5.56
N ALA A 183 6.16 -5.60 -5.98
CA ALA A 183 5.97 -5.09 -7.34
C ALA A 183 6.77 -3.81 -7.64
N ALA A 184 7.19 -3.08 -6.60
CA ALA A 184 7.96 -1.82 -6.69
C ALA A 184 9.34 -1.98 -7.36
#